data_AF-A0A8J5CWG5-F1
#
_entry.id   AF-A0A8J5CWG5-F1
#
_cell.length_a   1.000
_cell.length_b   1.000
_cell.length_c   1.000
_cell.angle_alpha   90.00
_cell.angle_beta   90.00
_cell.angle_gamma   90.00
#
_symmetry.space_group_name_H-M   'P 1'
#
loop_
_entity.id
_entity.type
_entity.pdbx_description
1 polymer ?
#
loop_
_entity_poly.entity_id
_entity_poly.type
_entity_poly.pdbx_seq_one_letter_code
_entity_poly.pdbx_strand_id
1 'polypeptide(L)'
;MRGISREEKKRLSIALEILMWLWLLFLDEPTTGLDSATAFFVVQTLKHIVVDGNKTIVSSIHHPSNEVFHLLNDLCLLSSGEVIFFGDAKLAIQAVIAEDRLTSASNQVLWAAQDYVPKAITLILGL
;
A
#
# COMPACT_ATOMS: atom_id res chain seq x y z
N MET A 1 -24.08 16.23 -16.80
CA MET A 1 -24.48 15.01 -16.05
C MET A 1 -25.22 15.45 -14.79
N ARG A 2 -26.44 14.95 -14.52
CA ARG A 2 -27.14 15.19 -13.24
C ARG A 2 -26.47 14.34 -12.16
N GLY A 3 -26.02 14.97 -11.08
CA GLY A 3 -25.47 14.27 -9.91
C GLY A 3 -26.58 13.71 -9.00
N ILE A 4 -26.21 12.78 -8.12
CA ILE A 4 -27.13 12.22 -7.12
C ILE A 4 -27.49 13.25 -6.04
N SER A 5 -28.74 13.20 -5.58
CA SER A 5 -29.28 14.08 -4.54
C SER A 5 -28.61 13.85 -3.19
N ARG A 6 -28.77 14.80 -2.27
CA ARG A 6 -28.17 14.75 -0.92
C ARG A 6 -28.68 13.55 -0.11
N GLU A 7 -29.93 13.18 -0.32
CA GLU A 7 -30.60 12.06 0.35
C GLU A 7 -30.19 10.71 -0.26
N GLU A 8 -29.97 10.66 -1.58
CA GLU A 8 -29.41 9.49 -2.26
C GLU A 8 -27.97 9.23 -1.83
N LYS A 9 -27.14 10.28 -1.67
CA LYS A 9 -25.81 10.16 -1.06
C LYS A 9 -25.88 9.58 0.35
N LYS A 10 -26.83 10.05 1.16
CA LYS A 10 -26.99 9.61 2.55
C LYS A 10 -27.41 8.13 2.63
N ARG A 11 -28.35 7.69 1.79
CA ARG A 11 -28.75 6.28 1.69
C ARG A 11 -27.63 5.39 1.13
N LEU A 12 -26.89 5.86 0.15
CA LEU A 12 -25.74 5.13 -0.43
C LEU A 12 -24.61 4.96 0.59
N SER A 13 -24.34 5.97 1.42
CA SER A 13 -23.32 5.89 2.46
C SER A 13 -23.70 4.89 3.56
N ILE A 14 -24.96 4.88 3.99
CA ILE A 14 -25.48 3.90 4.97
C ILE A 14 -25.48 2.49 4.36
N ALA A 15 -25.89 2.36 3.09
CA ALA A 15 -25.84 1.09 2.38
C ALA A 15 -24.40 0.59 2.26
N LEU A 16 -23.44 1.47 1.95
CA LEU A 16 -22.02 1.12 1.95
C LEU A 16 -21.60 0.63 3.34
N GLU A 17 -21.85 1.37 4.42
CA GLU A 17 -21.47 0.93 5.78
C GLU A 17 -22.06 -0.44 6.16
N ILE A 18 -23.31 -0.73 5.77
CA ILE A 18 -23.94 -2.04 5.97
C ILE A 18 -23.32 -3.12 5.05
N LEU A 19 -22.96 -2.77 3.81
CA LEU A 19 -22.32 -3.66 2.84
C LEU A 19 -20.82 -3.88 3.14
N MET A 20 -20.19 -2.95 3.88
CA MET A 20 -18.75 -2.90 4.18
C MET A 20 -18.28 -3.97 5.18
N TRP A 21 -19.02 -5.07 5.31
CA TRP A 21 -18.42 -6.40 5.41
C TRP A 21 -17.56 -6.75 4.17
N LEU A 22 -16.88 -5.76 3.57
CA LEU A 22 -15.95 -5.90 2.47
C LEU A 22 -14.73 -6.64 3.01
N TRP A 23 -14.50 -7.83 2.46
CA TRP A 23 -13.35 -8.67 2.75
C TRP A 23 -12.10 -8.10 2.08
N LEU A 24 -12.26 -7.20 1.09
CA LEU A 24 -11.20 -6.62 0.30
C LEU A 24 -11.43 -5.11 0.13
N LEU A 25 -10.42 -4.31 0.46
CA LEU A 25 -10.42 -2.86 0.31
C LEU A 25 -9.26 -2.42 -0.57
N PHE A 26 -9.52 -1.51 -1.51
CA PHE A 26 -8.49 -0.89 -2.34
C PHE A 26 -8.31 0.57 -1.94
N LEU A 27 -7.07 0.99 -1.72
CA LEU A 27 -6.71 2.36 -1.37
C LEU A 27 -5.67 2.88 -2.37
N ASP A 28 -5.87 4.09 -2.87
CA ASP A 28 -4.90 4.75 -3.73
C ASP A 28 -4.23 5.87 -2.95
N GLU A 29 -2.92 5.71 -2.71
CA GLU A 29 -2.04 6.61 -1.99
C GLU A 29 -2.61 7.20 -0.68
N PRO A 30 -3.04 6.38 0.31
CA PRO A 30 -3.71 6.88 1.52
C PRO A 30 -2.78 7.69 2.44
N THR A 31 -1.48 7.72 2.17
CA THR A 31 -0.48 8.48 2.93
C THR A 31 -0.04 9.77 2.24
N THR A 32 -0.59 10.11 1.07
CA THR A 32 -0.15 11.28 0.32
C THR A 32 -0.48 12.58 1.04
N GLY A 33 0.51 13.46 1.16
CA GLY A 33 0.41 14.74 1.85
C GLY A 33 0.48 14.67 3.38
N LEU A 34 0.74 13.49 3.95
CA LEU A 34 0.95 13.31 5.39
C LEU A 34 2.45 13.40 5.74
N ASP A 35 2.74 13.87 6.94
CA ASP A 35 4.07 13.69 7.52
C ASP A 35 4.32 12.22 7.92
N SER A 36 5.58 11.85 8.16
CA SER A 36 5.98 10.47 8.44
C SER A 36 5.24 9.84 9.62
N ALA A 37 5.02 10.60 10.71
CA ALA A 37 4.37 10.08 11.90
C ALA A 37 2.88 9.83 11.65
N THR A 38 2.20 10.77 11.00
CA THR A 38 0.79 10.60 10.64
C THR A 38 0.59 9.47 9.64
N ALA A 39 1.46 9.35 8.63
CA ALA A 39 1.45 8.24 7.67
C ALA A 39 1.63 6.88 8.37
N PHE A 40 2.55 6.80 9.33
CA PHE A 40 2.74 5.60 10.16
C PHE A 40 1.46 5.20 10.89
N PHE A 41 0.80 6.13 11.59
CA PHE A 41 -0.44 5.83 12.31
C PHE A 41 -1.57 5.39 11.38
N VAL A 42 -1.67 5.99 10.19
CA VAL A 42 -2.64 5.56 9.17
C VAL A 42 -2.40 4.11 8.78
N VAL A 43 -1.18 3.76 8.40
CA VAL A 43 -0.84 2.38 7.96
C VAL A 43 -0.96 1.38 9.11
N GLN A 44 -0.59 1.77 10.33
CA GLN A 44 -0.78 0.94 11.53
C GLN A 44 -2.27 0.66 11.79
N THR A 45 -3.12 1.67 11.60
CA THR A 45 -4.58 1.50 11.73
C THR A 45 -5.13 0.56 10.67
N LEU A 46 -4.69 0.71 9.41
CA LEU A 46 -5.06 -0.21 8.32
C LEU A 46 -4.65 -1.65 8.64
N LYS A 47 -3.47 -1.86 9.24
CA LYS A 47 -3.01 -3.17 9.69
C LYS A 47 -3.92 -3.76 10.78
N HIS A 48 -4.36 -2.97 11.76
CA HIS A 48 -5.32 -3.44 12.76
C HIS A 48 -6.66 -3.81 12.11
N ILE A 49 -7.14 -3.04 11.13
CA ILE A 49 -8.38 -3.36 10.39
C ILE A 49 -8.27 -4.70 9.65
N VAL A 50 -7.10 -5.00 9.05
CA VAL A 50 -6.80 -6.28 8.41
C VAL A 50 -6.87 -7.42 9.43
N VAL A 51 -6.14 -7.30 10.53
CA VAL A 51 -5.99 -8.36 11.54
C VAL A 51 -7.29 -8.60 12.31
N ASP A 52 -7.87 -7.55 12.87
CA ASP A 52 -9.05 -7.65 13.75
C ASP A 52 -10.33 -7.90 12.95
N GLY A 53 -10.39 -7.34 11.73
CA GLY A 53 -11.55 -7.45 10.84
C GLY A 53 -11.52 -8.68 9.94
N ASN A 54 -10.42 -9.44 9.91
CA ASN A 54 -10.14 -10.50 8.93
C ASN A 54 -10.38 -10.01 7.49
N LYS A 55 -9.74 -8.90 7.14
CA LYS A 55 -9.88 -8.20 5.86
C LYS A 55 -8.56 -8.20 5.10
N THR A 56 -8.63 -8.08 3.79
CA THR A 56 -7.49 -7.83 2.90
C THR A 56 -7.54 -6.37 2.46
N ILE A 57 -6.39 -5.68 2.49
CA ILE A 57 -6.27 -4.31 1.98
C ILE A 57 -5.18 -4.28 0.92
N VAL A 58 -5.49 -3.75 -0.26
CA VAL A 58 -4.52 -3.46 -1.31
C VAL A 58 -4.38 -1.95 -1.38
N SER A 59 -3.17 -1.43 -1.22
CA SER A 59 -2.91 0.01 -1.18
C SER A 59 -1.72 0.39 -2.05
N SER A 60 -1.78 1.45 -2.84
CA SER A 60 -0.53 2.06 -3.33
C SER A 60 0.07 2.94 -2.22
N ILE A 61 1.40 2.95 -2.05
CA ILE A 61 2.10 3.84 -1.10
C ILE A 61 3.33 4.40 -1.80
N HIS A 62 3.42 5.71 -1.98
CA HIS A 62 4.58 6.32 -2.63
C HIS A 62 5.59 6.76 -1.59
N HIS A 63 6.80 6.19 -1.64
CA HIS A 63 7.91 6.48 -0.72
C HIS A 63 7.57 6.23 0.77
N PRO A 64 7.29 4.97 1.16
CA PRO A 64 7.10 4.65 2.56
C PRO A 64 8.34 5.03 3.38
N SER A 65 8.12 5.57 4.58
CA SER A 65 9.20 5.64 5.56
C SER A 65 9.65 4.23 5.97
N ASN A 66 10.82 4.12 6.57
CA ASN A 66 11.33 2.85 7.07
C ASN A 66 10.33 2.19 8.06
N GLU A 67 9.72 2.99 8.93
CA GLU A 67 8.72 2.54 9.91
C GLU A 67 7.46 2.01 9.22
N VAL A 68 6.96 2.72 8.19
CA VAL A 68 5.82 2.27 7.38
C VAL A 68 6.15 0.98 6.64
N PHE A 69 7.36 0.88 6.07
CA PHE A 69 7.81 -0.31 5.35
C PHE A 69 7.82 -1.57 6.23
N HIS A 70 8.16 -1.45 7.51
CA HIS A 70 8.15 -2.57 8.45
C HIS A 70 6.74 -3.02 8.87
N LEU A 71 5.71 -2.23 8.61
CA LEU A 71 4.33 -2.63 8.88
C LEU A 71 3.74 -3.53 7.79
N LEU A 72 4.38 -3.60 6.64
CA LEU A 72 3.90 -4.30 5.45
C LEU A 72 4.00 -5.82 5.60
N ASN A 73 3.02 -6.53 5.06
CA ASN A 73 3.02 -7.99 4.98
C ASN A 73 3.63 -8.44 3.64
N ASP A 74 2.91 -8.21 2.54
CA ASP A 74 3.43 -8.44 1.20
C ASP A 74 3.69 -7.13 0.45
N LEU A 75 4.61 -7.21 -0.50
CA LEU A 75 5.05 -6.12 -1.34
C LEU A 75 4.98 -6.55 -2.80
N CYS A 76 4.26 -5.77 -3.62
CA CYS A 76 4.34 -5.84 -5.07
C CYS A 76 5.16 -4.64 -5.56
N LEU A 77 6.38 -4.92 -6.00
CA LEU A 77 7.23 -3.91 -6.63
C LEU A 77 6.99 -3.92 -8.13
N LEU A 78 6.71 -2.74 -8.66
CA LEU A 78 6.50 -2.51 -10.09
C LEU A 78 7.63 -1.64 -10.64
N SER A 79 8.11 -1.96 -11.83
CA SER A 79 9.02 -1.09 -12.60
C SER A 79 8.67 -1.17 -14.06
N SER A 80 8.50 -0.01 -14.72
CA SER A 80 8.18 0.09 -16.15
C SER A 80 6.96 -0.74 -16.60
N GLY A 81 5.98 -0.91 -15.71
CA GLY A 81 4.76 -1.70 -15.98
C GLY A 81 4.90 -3.20 -15.74
N GLU A 82 6.05 -3.68 -15.29
CA GLU A 82 6.30 -5.09 -14.96
C GLU A 82 6.46 -5.29 -13.45
N VAL A 83 6.03 -6.46 -12.96
CA VAL A 83 6.27 -6.89 -11.58
C VAL A 83 7.70 -7.37 -11.45
N ILE A 84 8.50 -6.66 -10.64
CA ILE A 84 9.89 -7.03 -10.35
C ILE A 84 10.02 -7.89 -9.09
N PHE A 85 9.05 -7.80 -8.19
CA PHE A 85 8.99 -8.64 -6.99
C PHE A 85 7.54 -8.72 -6.49
N PHE A 86 7.13 -9.90 -6.04
CA PHE A 86 5.89 -10.09 -5.31
C PHE A 86 6.07 -11.14 -4.22
N GLY A 87 5.75 -10.79 -2.97
CA GLY A 87 5.84 -11.68 -1.82
C GLY A 87 6.11 -10.92 -0.53
N ASP A 88 6.58 -11.63 0.50
CA ASP A 88 6.85 -11.06 1.82
C ASP A 88 7.79 -9.84 1.71
N ALA A 89 7.34 -8.70 2.23
CA ALA A 89 8.07 -7.44 2.18
C ALA A 89 9.47 -7.54 2.81
N LYS A 90 9.66 -8.43 3.80
CA LYS A 90 10.95 -8.67 4.46
C LYS A 90 11.96 -9.36 3.55
N LEU A 91 11.48 -10.15 2.58
CA LEU A 91 12.31 -10.87 1.61
C LEU A 91 12.64 -10.02 0.38
N ALA A 92 11.91 -8.93 0.16
CA ALA A 92 12.03 -8.09 -1.04
C ALA A 92 13.47 -7.64 -1.29
N ILE A 93 14.18 -7.16 -0.25
CA ILE A 93 15.56 -6.69 -0.37
C ILE A 93 16.48 -7.83 -0.84
N GLN A 94 16.35 -9.02 -0.26
CA GLN A 94 17.19 -10.17 -0.60
C GLN A 94 16.89 -10.68 -2.02
N ALA A 95 15.61 -10.78 -2.38
CA ALA A 95 15.18 -11.27 -3.68
C ALA A 95 15.64 -10.36 -4.81
N VAL A 96 15.48 -9.05 -4.65
CA VAL A 96 15.88 -8.10 -5.68
C VAL A 96 17.41 -8.03 -5.83
N ILE A 97 18.17 -8.20 -4.74
CA ILE A 97 19.64 -8.31 -4.79
C ILE A 97 20.08 -9.59 -5.49
N ALA A 98 19.42 -10.72 -5.23
CA ALA A 98 19.82 -12.03 -5.76
C ALA A 98 19.63 -12.17 -7.28
N GLU A 99 18.65 -11.47 -7.88
CA GLU A 99 18.34 -11.62 -9.30
C GLU A 99 19.18 -10.76 -10.25
N ASP A 100 20.12 -9.93 -9.75
CA ASP A 100 20.96 -9.01 -10.54
C ASP A 100 20.18 -8.16 -11.58
N ARG A 101 18.85 -8.04 -11.40
CA ARG A 101 17.96 -7.14 -12.16
C ARG A 101 18.17 -5.66 -11.77
N LEU A 102 19.19 -5.43 -10.93
CA LEU A 102 19.66 -4.17 -10.39
C LEU A 102 20.76 -3.54 -11.26
N THR A 103 20.64 -3.51 -12.59
CA THR A 103 21.47 -2.58 -13.41
C THR A 103 20.76 -1.25 -13.67
N SER A 104 19.43 -1.19 -13.47
CA SER A 104 18.64 0.04 -13.52
C SER A 104 17.76 0.25 -12.28
N ALA A 105 17.46 -0.83 -11.54
CA ALA A 105 16.81 -0.80 -10.24
C ALA A 105 17.81 -0.66 -9.08
N SER A 106 19.13 -0.58 -9.36
CA SER A 106 20.22 -0.46 -8.38
C SER A 106 20.01 0.66 -7.39
N ASN A 107 19.41 1.77 -7.82
CA ASN A 107 19.10 2.86 -6.91
C ASN A 107 17.77 2.65 -6.16
N GLN A 108 16.84 1.87 -6.71
CA GLN A 108 15.44 1.76 -6.26
C GLN A 108 15.19 0.83 -5.07
N VAL A 109 16.09 -0.10 -4.79
CA VAL A 109 15.99 -0.95 -3.59
C VAL A 109 17.07 -0.59 -2.57
N LEU A 110 18.20 -0.02 -3.03
CA LEU A 110 19.21 0.53 -2.12
C LEU A 110 18.71 1.74 -1.33
N TRP A 111 17.74 2.53 -1.81
CA TRP A 111 17.23 3.67 -1.05
C TRP A 111 16.37 3.31 0.15
N ALA A 112 15.80 2.10 0.20
CA ALA A 112 15.20 1.60 1.44
C ALA A 112 16.27 1.41 2.54
N ALA A 113 17.55 1.38 2.17
CA ALA A 113 18.69 1.43 3.07
C ALA A 113 19.36 2.82 3.19
N GLN A 114 19.25 3.73 2.21
CA GLN A 114 19.71 5.13 2.31
C GLN A 114 19.22 6.01 1.13
N ASP A 115 18.30 6.96 1.39
CA ASP A 115 17.89 8.15 0.61
C ASP A 115 18.04 8.15 -0.94
N TYR A 116 16.97 7.87 -1.71
CA TYR A 116 16.61 8.47 -3.04
C TYR A 116 15.36 7.83 -3.71
N VAL A 117 14.50 8.59 -4.39
CA VAL A 117 13.12 8.27 -4.89
C VAL A 117 13.04 7.55 -6.27
N PRO A 118 12.16 6.52 -6.46
CA PRO A 118 11.14 6.60 -7.52
C PRO A 118 9.77 5.92 -7.24
N LYS A 119 8.82 6.30 -8.09
CA LYS A 119 7.35 6.15 -7.98
C LYS A 119 6.84 4.72 -8.28
N ALA A 120 5.74 4.39 -7.59
CA ALA A 120 4.87 3.22 -7.71
C ALA A 120 5.29 1.98 -6.88
N ILE A 121 4.86 1.96 -5.62
CA ILE A 121 4.81 0.75 -4.81
C ILE A 121 3.33 0.40 -4.61
N THR A 122 2.94 -0.80 -5.06
CA THR A 122 1.63 -1.37 -4.80
C THR A 122 1.78 -2.37 -3.64
N LEU A 123 1.21 -2.00 -2.51
CA LEU A 123 1.10 -2.80 -1.32
C LEU A 123 -0.08 -3.75 -1.42
N ILE A 124 0.13 -5.04 -1.18
CA ILE A 124 -0.96 -5.99 -0.95
C ILE A 124 -0.81 -6.43 0.51
N LEU A 125 -1.65 -5.92 1.41
CA LEU A 125 -1.86 -6.52 2.73
C LEU A 125 -2.87 -7.65 2.56
N GLY A 126 -2.40 -8.79 2.09
CA GLY A 126 -3.09 -10.09 2.16
C GLY A 126 -2.56 -10.91 3.33
N LEU A 127 -3.45 -11.68 3.96
CA LEU A 127 -3.09 -12.70 4.95
C LEU A 127 -2.54 -13.95 4.25
#